data_AF-A0A7S1KIK2-F1
#
_entry.id   AF-A0A7S1KIK2-F1
#
_cell.length_a   1.000
_cell.length_b   1.000
_cell.length_c   1.000
_cell.angle_alpha   90.00
_cell.angle_beta   90.00
_cell.angle_gamma   90.00
#
_symmetry.space_group_name_H-M   'P 1'
#
loop_
_entity.id
_entity.type
_entity.pdbx_description
1 polymer ?
#
loop_
_entity_poly.entity_id
_entity_poly.type
_entity_poly.pdbx_seq_one_letter_code
_entity_poly.pdbx_strand_id
1 'polypeptide(L)'
;MLHCPLQPGRDDCPAGHLRACGDAIKKIASRVDEVRLSCGGMPVHSSPCGGMLIFDTARKLEISCYDSAERTMESIPLWLTERTEGAGNRHLPSVTSLECSLASLSTGLPASSNPLSSLVGSLSSLKQVTLEVRRLGDLAKCLSYVSVDALDWVRVPSWYLDDNLSPLSAHTPGRWRFPSIDRFFLFIDEEDEDTDLDYDGIHVSIACVRSCIDLIFLVRPQHVEMRVFVPFDEFDDTDKQRGLRLLAVECIQKASQHYYTVRVTYDVFPEPTNGMAAGDPPACGLFLKLKAK
;
A
#
# COMPACT_ATOMS: atom_id res chain seq x y z
N MET A 1 4.06 18.48 11.46
CA MET A 1 2.86 18.88 12.24
C MET A 1 2.77 20.41 12.24
N LEU A 2 1.94 21.00 11.38
CA LEU A 2 1.76 22.46 11.33
C LEU A 2 0.71 22.84 12.39
N HIS A 3 1.15 23.33 13.55
CA HIS A 3 0.25 23.98 14.51
C HIS A 3 -0.09 25.38 13.98
N CYS A 4 -1.32 25.54 13.48
CA CYS A 4 -1.85 26.86 13.16
C CYS A 4 -2.60 27.39 14.39
N PRO A 5 -2.11 28.43 15.09
CA PRO A 5 -2.76 28.96 16.28
C PRO A 5 -3.86 29.93 15.85
N LEU A 6 -4.89 29.43 15.18
CA LEU A 6 -6.09 30.22 14.92
C LEU A 6 -7.23 29.56 15.69
N GLN A 7 -7.44 30.03 16.92
CA GLN A 7 -8.65 29.73 17.66
C GLN A 7 -9.86 30.33 16.91
N PRO A 8 -10.94 29.57 16.70
CA PRO A 8 -12.16 30.13 16.14
C PRO A 8 -12.78 31.07 17.18
N GLY A 9 -12.87 32.38 16.87
CA GLY A 9 -13.59 33.35 17.71
C GLY A 9 -12.94 34.71 17.97
N ARG A 10 -11.82 35.06 17.32
CA ARG A 10 -11.28 36.44 17.36
C ARG A 10 -11.21 37.04 15.96
N ASP A 11 -12.19 37.88 15.63
CA ASP A 11 -12.28 38.62 14.36
C ASP A 11 -11.29 39.80 14.25
N ASP A 12 -10.40 39.99 15.23
CA ASP A 12 -9.43 41.11 15.25
C ASP A 12 -8.01 40.66 14.87
N CYS A 13 -7.85 39.90 13.78
CA CYS A 13 -6.53 39.66 13.20
C CYS A 13 -6.26 40.73 12.12
N PRO A 14 -5.27 41.63 12.28
CA PRO A 14 -5.02 42.68 11.29
C PRO A 14 -4.72 42.04 9.92
N ALA A 15 -5.41 42.47 8.86
CA ALA A 15 -5.30 41.89 7.52
C ALA A 15 -3.84 41.73 7.01
N GLY A 16 -2.91 42.56 7.48
CA GLY A 16 -1.48 42.45 7.18
C GLY A 16 -0.79 41.19 7.76
N HIS A 17 -1.21 40.72 8.94
CA HIS A 17 -0.65 39.51 9.57
C HIS A 17 -1.12 38.24 8.86
N LEU A 18 -2.40 38.19 8.43
CA LEU A 18 -2.92 37.07 7.64
C LEU A 18 -2.22 36.94 6.29
N ARG A 19 -1.89 38.06 5.64
CA ARG A 19 -1.13 38.07 4.39
C ARG A 19 0.31 37.57 4.57
N ALA A 20 1.01 38.06 5.60
CA ALA A 20 2.37 37.61 5.92
C ALA A 20 2.41 36.11 6.27
N CYS A 21 1.44 35.64 7.05
CA CYS A 21 1.28 34.21 7.33
C CYS A 21 0.97 33.40 6.06
N GLY A 22 0.09 33.90 5.19
CA GLY A 22 -0.24 33.24 3.92
C GLY A 22 0.96 33.13 2.98
N ASP A 23 1.76 34.19 2.85
CA ASP A 23 2.98 34.19 2.02
C ASP A 23 4.04 33.24 2.59
N ALA A 24 4.20 33.19 3.91
CA ALA A 24 5.07 32.22 4.57
C ALA A 24 4.61 30.77 4.34
N ILE A 25 3.31 30.50 4.49
CA ILE A 25 2.72 29.17 4.25
C ILE A 25 2.94 28.72 2.81
N LYS A 26 2.67 29.59 1.83
CA LYS A 26 2.91 29.29 0.41
C LYS A 26 4.37 28.96 0.14
N LYS A 27 5.28 29.78 0.67
CA LYS A 27 6.73 29.58 0.51
C LYS A 27 7.22 28.29 1.15
N ILE A 28 6.63 27.87 2.26
CA ILE A 28 6.94 26.59 2.90
C ILE A 28 6.39 25.45 2.03
N ALA A 29 5.10 25.50 1.67
CA ALA A 29 4.45 24.46 0.88
C ALA A 29 5.17 24.21 -0.45
N SER A 30 5.64 25.27 -1.12
CA SER A 30 6.34 25.18 -2.41
C SER A 30 7.78 24.66 -2.35
N ARG A 31 8.23 24.17 -1.18
CA ARG A 31 9.59 23.66 -0.94
C ARG A 31 9.58 22.31 -0.25
N VAL A 32 8.39 21.76 -0.01
CA VAL A 32 8.22 20.47 0.65
C VAL A 32 8.39 19.39 -0.42
N ASP A 33 9.24 18.41 -0.13
CA ASP A 33 9.46 17.25 -1.01
C ASP A 33 8.51 16.09 -0.69
N GLU A 34 7.93 16.08 0.52
CA GLU A 34 7.10 15.00 1.04
C GLU A 34 5.91 15.53 1.86
N VAL A 35 4.71 15.04 1.55
CA VAL A 35 3.49 15.34 2.28
C VAL A 35 3.03 14.09 3.02
N ARG A 36 2.82 14.21 4.33
CA ARG A 36 2.25 13.13 5.17
C ARG A 36 0.85 13.50 5.64
N LEU A 37 -0.09 12.59 5.42
CA LEU A 37 -1.48 12.70 5.82
C LEU A 37 -1.84 11.58 6.81
N SER A 38 -2.06 11.95 8.06
CA SER A 38 -2.56 11.03 9.08
C SER A 38 -4.08 11.15 9.19
N CYS A 39 -4.80 10.08 8.85
CA CYS A 39 -6.26 10.01 8.77
C CYS A 39 -6.85 9.28 9.98
N GLY A 40 -8.06 9.63 10.41
CA GLY A 40 -8.75 9.07 11.58
C GLY A 40 -9.00 10.10 12.70
N GLY A 41 -8.37 11.28 12.60
CA GLY A 41 -8.63 12.43 13.46
C GLY A 41 -9.78 13.31 12.93
N MET A 42 -9.92 14.50 13.52
CA MET A 42 -10.78 15.53 12.95
C MET A 42 -10.14 16.05 11.65
N PRO A 43 -10.87 16.07 10.54
CA PRO A 43 -10.36 16.65 9.30
C PRO A 43 -9.99 18.12 9.51
N VAL A 44 -8.97 18.57 8.79
CA VAL A 44 -8.61 20.00 8.68
C VAL A 44 -9.60 20.70 7.74
N HIS A 45 -10.91 20.58 7.99
CA HIS A 45 -11.99 21.06 7.12
C HIS A 45 -12.29 22.57 7.26
N SER A 46 -11.48 23.31 8.01
CA SER A 46 -11.74 24.73 8.26
C SER A 46 -10.50 25.59 8.29
N SER A 47 -9.32 25.05 7.91
CA SER A 47 -8.14 25.90 7.84
C SER A 47 -8.29 26.88 6.66
N PRO A 48 -8.30 28.20 6.90
CA PRO A 48 -8.35 29.19 5.83
C PRO A 48 -7.14 29.11 4.88
N CYS A 49 -6.15 28.28 5.22
CA CYS A 49 -4.93 28.07 4.46
C CYS A 49 -5.02 26.95 3.42
N GLY A 50 -6.09 26.13 3.38
CA GLY A 50 -6.20 24.98 2.46
C GLY A 50 -5.95 25.36 0.99
N GLY A 51 -6.58 26.44 0.52
CA GLY A 51 -6.35 26.98 -0.83
C GLY A 51 -4.95 27.56 -1.09
N MET A 52 -4.13 27.72 -0.04
CA MET A 52 -2.75 28.22 -0.12
C MET A 52 -1.70 27.10 -0.08
N LEU A 53 -2.10 25.88 0.32
CA LEU A 53 -1.22 24.73 0.45
C LEU A 53 -1.09 24.00 -0.89
N ILE A 54 -0.27 24.55 -1.78
CA ILE A 54 0.10 23.92 -3.05
C ILE A 54 1.53 23.41 -2.90
N PHE A 55 1.71 22.10 -3.02
CA PHE A 55 3.00 21.41 -2.87
C PHE A 55 3.51 21.02 -4.26
N ASP A 56 3.95 22.03 -5.02
CA ASP A 56 4.43 21.89 -6.40
C ASP A 56 5.72 21.07 -6.52
N THR A 57 6.56 21.05 -5.48
CA THR A 57 7.81 20.28 -5.42
C THR A 57 7.64 18.87 -4.85
N ALA A 58 6.53 18.60 -4.15
CA ALA A 58 6.37 17.33 -3.44
C ALA A 58 6.31 16.16 -4.42
N ARG A 59 7.17 15.16 -4.18
CA ARG A 59 7.29 13.94 -4.97
C ARG A 59 6.68 12.73 -4.28
N LYS A 60 6.61 12.76 -2.94
CA LYS A 60 6.07 11.68 -2.13
C LYS A 60 4.83 12.14 -1.36
N LEU A 61 3.79 11.32 -1.41
CA LEU A 61 2.62 11.41 -0.53
C LEU A 61 2.59 10.14 0.34
N GLU A 62 2.55 10.33 1.65
CA GLU A 62 2.33 9.26 2.63
C GLU A 62 0.96 9.44 3.26
N ILE A 63 0.17 8.38 3.31
CA ILE A 63 -1.16 8.35 3.93
C ILE A 63 -1.16 7.26 4.98
N SER A 64 -1.37 7.62 6.25
CA SER A 64 -1.53 6.65 7.34
C SER A 64 -2.98 6.67 7.81
N CYS A 65 -3.71 5.57 7.64
CA CYS A 65 -5.11 5.46 8.04
C CYS A 65 -5.25 4.79 9.40
N TYR A 66 -5.88 5.49 10.34
CA TYR A 66 -6.16 5.00 11.70
C TYR A 66 -7.67 4.96 11.94
N ASP A 67 -8.13 4.05 12.82
CA ASP A 67 -9.54 3.91 13.23
C ASP A 67 -10.43 3.22 12.17
N SER A 68 -11.75 3.44 12.22
CA SER A 68 -12.71 2.90 11.26
C SER A 68 -12.52 3.50 9.87
N ALA A 69 -12.86 2.71 8.84
CA ALA A 69 -12.76 3.16 7.46
C ALA A 69 -13.61 4.42 7.21
N GLU A 70 -14.82 4.50 7.78
CA GLU A 70 -15.70 5.66 7.66
C GLU A 70 -15.04 6.94 8.22
N ARG A 71 -14.58 6.89 9.47
CA ARG A 71 -13.94 8.04 10.13
C ARG A 71 -12.65 8.46 9.41
N THR A 72 -11.86 7.49 8.96
CA THR A 72 -10.67 7.72 8.14
C THR A 72 -11.02 8.51 6.88
N MET A 73 -12.03 8.06 6.14
CA MET A 73 -12.43 8.70 4.89
C MET A 73 -12.94 10.13 5.12
N GLU A 74 -13.71 10.37 6.18
CA GLU A 74 -14.22 11.70 6.54
C GLU A 74 -13.09 12.68 6.93
N SER A 75 -11.98 12.14 7.46
CA SER A 75 -10.83 12.93 7.90
C SER A 75 -9.97 13.50 6.77
N ILE A 76 -10.15 13.01 5.52
CA ILE A 76 -9.41 13.50 4.35
C ILE A 76 -9.98 14.86 3.93
N PRO A 77 -9.17 15.94 3.95
CA PRO A 77 -9.62 17.26 3.55
C PRO A 77 -10.09 17.32 2.09
N LEU A 78 -11.26 17.92 1.83
CA LEU A 78 -11.82 18.00 0.47
C LEU A 78 -10.93 18.78 -0.49
N TRP A 79 -10.25 19.82 -0.01
CA TRP A 79 -9.32 20.61 -0.83
C TRP A 79 -8.18 19.73 -1.39
N LEU A 80 -7.72 18.71 -0.66
CA LEU A 80 -6.72 17.76 -1.18
C LEU A 80 -7.26 16.89 -2.32
N THR A 81 -8.58 16.81 -2.51
CA THR A 81 -9.20 16.04 -3.61
C THR A 81 -9.48 16.89 -4.85
N GLU A 82 -9.23 18.20 -4.79
CA GLU A 82 -9.48 19.11 -5.89
C GLU A 82 -8.56 18.82 -7.08
N ARG A 83 -9.15 18.85 -8.28
CA ARG A 83 -8.45 18.70 -9.56
C ARG A 83 -8.42 20.05 -10.27
N THR A 84 -7.33 20.34 -10.96
CA THR A 84 -7.28 21.47 -11.90
C THR A 84 -7.93 21.02 -13.22
N GLU A 85 -8.67 21.89 -13.92
CA GLU A 85 -9.33 21.51 -15.18
C GLU A 85 -8.34 20.89 -16.19
N GLY A 86 -8.60 19.65 -16.60
CA GLY A 86 -7.73 18.90 -17.52
C GLY A 86 -6.35 18.51 -16.96
N ALA A 87 -6.06 18.85 -15.71
CA ALA A 87 -4.81 18.56 -15.02
C ALA A 87 -5.09 17.68 -13.78
N GLY A 88 -4.02 17.10 -13.23
CA GLY A 88 -4.12 16.24 -12.04
C GLY A 88 -4.54 16.98 -10.77
N ASN A 89 -4.16 16.42 -9.64
CA ASN A 89 -4.38 17.00 -8.33
C ASN A 89 -3.84 18.43 -8.26
N ARG A 90 -4.68 19.37 -7.83
CA ARG A 90 -4.32 20.80 -7.75
C ARG A 90 -3.22 21.06 -6.73
N HIS A 91 -3.23 20.34 -5.61
CA HIS A 91 -2.38 20.58 -4.46
C HIS A 91 -1.10 19.72 -4.47
N LEU A 92 -1.12 18.61 -5.20
CA LEU A 92 -0.07 17.61 -5.29
C LEU A 92 0.26 17.25 -6.76
N PRO A 93 0.54 18.25 -7.63
CA PRO A 93 0.68 18.01 -9.07
C PRO A 93 1.89 17.14 -9.45
N SER A 94 2.92 17.15 -8.59
CA SER A 94 4.23 16.56 -8.85
C SER A 94 4.47 15.21 -8.18
N VAL A 95 3.48 14.68 -7.45
CA VAL A 95 3.62 13.43 -6.69
C VAL A 95 3.77 12.26 -7.65
N THR A 96 4.89 11.56 -7.53
CA THR A 96 5.25 10.38 -8.31
C THR A 96 5.26 9.11 -7.45
N SER A 97 5.33 9.23 -6.13
CA SER A 97 5.34 8.12 -5.17
C SER A 97 4.22 8.26 -4.16
N LEU A 98 3.42 7.21 -4.00
CA LEU A 98 2.39 7.08 -2.97
C LEU A 98 2.78 5.97 -2.01
N GLU A 99 2.73 6.26 -0.73
CA GLU A 99 2.78 5.28 0.35
C GLU A 99 1.47 5.36 1.12
N CYS A 100 0.74 4.26 1.23
CA CYS A 100 -0.57 4.26 1.86
C CYS A 100 -0.69 3.07 2.81
N SER A 101 -0.77 3.39 4.10
CA SER A 101 -0.97 2.44 5.18
C SER A 101 -2.44 2.33 5.51
N LEU A 102 -3.00 1.16 5.20
CA LEU A 102 -4.36 0.72 5.51
C LEU A 102 -4.36 -0.35 6.60
N ALA A 103 -3.19 -0.74 7.10
CA ALA A 103 -3.03 -1.84 8.05
C ALA A 103 -3.76 -1.59 9.38
N SER A 104 -3.91 -0.33 9.80
CA SER A 104 -4.59 0.02 11.04
C SER A 104 -6.11 0.20 10.91
N LEU A 105 -6.69 -0.07 9.72
CA LEU A 105 -8.14 0.01 9.52
C LEU A 105 -8.88 -1.16 10.16
N SER A 106 -9.76 -0.86 11.11
CA SER A 106 -10.58 -1.89 11.79
C SER A 106 -11.54 -2.60 10.85
N THR A 107 -12.00 -1.93 9.79
CA THR A 107 -12.87 -2.46 8.73
C THR A 107 -12.22 -2.32 7.35
N GLY A 108 -12.70 -3.06 6.36
CA GLY A 108 -12.23 -2.92 4.99
C GLY A 108 -12.62 -1.57 4.37
N LEU A 109 -11.98 -1.21 3.26
CA LEU A 109 -12.29 0.02 2.53
C LEU A 109 -13.78 0.03 2.12
N PRO A 110 -14.48 1.19 2.16
CA PRO A 110 -15.91 1.28 1.84
C PRO A 110 -16.16 1.04 0.36
N ALA A 111 -17.24 0.30 0.01
CA ALA A 111 -17.56 -0.09 -1.37
C ALA A 111 -17.81 1.09 -2.32
N SER A 112 -18.34 2.19 -1.79
CA SER A 112 -18.64 3.40 -2.54
C SER A 112 -17.40 4.25 -2.82
N SER A 113 -17.54 5.15 -3.79
CA SER A 113 -16.61 6.27 -3.97
C SER A 113 -16.46 7.02 -2.65
N ASN A 114 -15.23 7.39 -2.34
CA ASN A 114 -14.84 8.03 -1.08
C ASN A 114 -13.67 9.01 -1.30
N PRO A 115 -13.40 9.93 -0.35
CA PRO A 115 -12.32 10.90 -0.47
C PRO A 115 -10.93 10.31 -0.77
N LEU A 116 -10.58 9.13 -0.24
CA LEU A 116 -9.33 8.46 -0.57
C LEU A 116 -9.27 8.07 -2.04
N SER A 117 -10.35 7.50 -2.57
CA SER A 117 -10.43 7.17 -4.00
C SER A 117 -10.32 8.41 -4.90
N SER A 118 -10.91 9.54 -4.50
CA SER A 118 -10.80 10.81 -5.22
C SER A 118 -9.39 11.39 -5.18
N LEU A 119 -8.75 11.35 -4.00
CA LEU A 119 -7.36 11.78 -3.78
C LEU A 119 -6.40 10.94 -4.64
N VAL A 120 -6.38 9.62 -4.44
CA VAL A 120 -5.48 8.71 -5.18
C VAL A 120 -5.73 8.82 -6.69
N GLY A 121 -6.99 8.83 -7.12
CA GLY A 121 -7.35 8.94 -8.53
C GLY A 121 -7.08 10.31 -9.17
N SER A 122 -6.70 11.32 -8.38
CA SER A 122 -6.29 12.62 -8.92
C SER A 122 -4.78 12.74 -9.14
N LEU A 123 -3.97 11.82 -8.63
CA LEU A 123 -2.50 11.84 -8.74
C LEU A 123 -2.05 11.44 -10.15
N SER A 124 -2.11 12.37 -11.10
CA SER A 124 -1.85 12.11 -12.53
C SER A 124 -0.40 11.77 -12.86
N SER A 125 0.54 12.09 -11.96
CA SER A 125 1.98 11.89 -12.16
C SER A 125 2.50 10.63 -11.45
N LEU A 126 1.61 9.84 -10.85
CA LEU A 126 1.96 8.69 -10.03
C LEU A 126 2.69 7.62 -10.84
N LYS A 127 3.78 7.10 -10.30
CA LYS A 127 4.61 6.04 -10.89
C LYS A 127 4.82 4.86 -9.95
N GLN A 128 4.82 5.13 -8.65
CA GLN A 128 5.25 4.20 -7.62
C GLN A 128 4.22 4.14 -6.51
N VAL A 129 3.87 2.93 -6.06
CA VAL A 129 2.85 2.72 -5.02
C VAL A 129 3.35 1.70 -4.01
N THR A 130 3.46 2.10 -2.75
CA THR A 130 3.65 1.21 -1.60
C THR A 130 2.34 1.12 -0.82
N LEU A 131 1.86 -0.10 -0.59
CA LEU A 131 0.63 -0.36 0.16
C LEU A 131 0.90 -1.27 1.35
N GLU A 132 0.58 -0.79 2.55
CA GLU A 132 0.53 -1.64 3.74
C GLU A 132 -0.93 -1.99 4.00
N VAL A 133 -1.27 -3.27 3.96
CA VAL A 133 -2.65 -3.75 4.06
C VAL A 133 -2.75 -4.95 4.97
N ARG A 134 -3.91 -5.19 5.60
CA ARG A 134 -4.22 -6.48 6.26
C ARG A 134 -5.17 -7.36 5.46
N ARG A 135 -5.65 -6.87 4.30
CA ARG A 135 -6.62 -7.58 3.46
C ARG A 135 -6.23 -7.40 2.00
N LEU A 136 -6.06 -8.49 1.27
CA LEU A 136 -5.72 -8.44 -0.16
C LEU A 136 -6.80 -7.74 -1.00
N GLY A 137 -8.06 -7.81 -0.55
CA GLY A 137 -9.16 -7.06 -1.17
C GLY A 137 -9.00 -5.54 -1.06
N ASP A 138 -8.47 -5.04 0.06
CA ASP A 138 -8.23 -3.60 0.25
C ASP A 138 -7.07 -3.12 -0.63
N LEU A 139 -6.03 -3.94 -0.81
CA LEU A 139 -4.95 -3.68 -1.76
C LEU A 139 -5.49 -3.54 -3.18
N ALA A 140 -6.21 -4.56 -3.67
CA ALA A 140 -6.74 -4.55 -5.03
C ALA A 140 -7.66 -3.33 -5.24
N LYS A 141 -8.51 -3.04 -4.26
CA LYS A 141 -9.40 -1.89 -4.31
C LYS A 141 -8.65 -0.56 -4.30
N CYS A 142 -7.61 -0.40 -3.48
CA CYS A 142 -6.79 0.80 -3.47
C CYS A 142 -6.07 1.00 -4.81
N LEU A 143 -5.52 -0.07 -5.39
CA LEU A 143 -4.95 -0.03 -6.75
C LEU A 143 -5.98 0.37 -7.80
N SER A 144 -7.25 -0.05 -7.64
CA SER A 144 -8.33 0.34 -8.56
C SER A 144 -8.69 1.82 -8.53
N TYR A 145 -8.23 2.57 -7.50
CA TYR A 145 -8.38 4.01 -7.44
C TYR A 145 -7.35 4.75 -8.28
N VAL A 146 -6.23 4.10 -8.60
CA VAL A 146 -5.16 4.70 -9.41
C VAL A 146 -5.67 4.94 -10.82
N SER A 147 -5.58 6.19 -11.27
CA SER A 147 -6.14 6.63 -12.56
C SER A 147 -5.08 6.84 -13.65
N VAL A 148 -3.80 6.60 -13.36
CA VAL A 148 -2.74 6.62 -14.40
C VAL A 148 -2.81 5.35 -15.26
N ASP A 149 -2.29 5.42 -16.49
CA ASP A 149 -2.31 4.28 -17.40
C ASP A 149 -1.29 3.20 -17.00
N ALA A 150 -0.17 3.60 -16.39
CA ALA A 150 0.92 2.72 -16.02
C ALA A 150 1.61 3.15 -14.71
N LEU A 151 2.08 2.15 -13.96
CA LEU A 151 2.95 2.27 -12.79
C LEU A 151 4.27 1.55 -13.08
N ASP A 152 5.38 2.16 -12.67
CA ASP A 152 6.70 1.54 -12.71
C ASP A 152 6.73 0.37 -11.73
N TRP A 153 6.19 0.56 -10.53
CA TRP A 153 6.07 -0.54 -9.58
C TRP A 153 4.99 -0.36 -8.52
N VAL A 154 4.56 -1.51 -7.98
CA VAL A 154 3.76 -1.64 -6.76
C VAL A 154 4.52 -2.49 -5.76
N ARG A 155 4.57 -2.08 -4.49
CA ARG A 155 5.18 -2.82 -3.39
C ARG A 155 4.19 -3.03 -2.26
N VAL A 156 4.23 -4.22 -1.66
CA VAL A 156 3.60 -4.56 -0.39
C VAL A 156 4.70 -5.07 0.53
N PRO A 157 5.16 -4.30 1.52
CA PRO A 157 6.34 -4.66 2.29
C PRO A 157 6.02 -5.69 3.39
N SER A 158 7.02 -6.37 3.94
CA SER A 158 6.79 -7.54 4.81
C SER A 158 6.45 -7.16 6.25
N TRP A 159 7.23 -6.24 6.81
CA TRP A 159 7.22 -5.76 8.19
C TRP A 159 5.89 -5.23 8.78
N TYR A 160 4.81 -5.11 7.99
CA TYR A 160 3.49 -4.65 8.47
C TYR A 160 2.40 -5.71 8.46
N LEU A 161 2.73 -6.93 8.04
CA LEU A 161 1.80 -8.05 8.07
C LEU A 161 1.95 -8.82 9.37
N ASP A 162 1.00 -8.57 10.25
CA ASP A 162 0.64 -9.48 11.34
C ASP A 162 -0.03 -10.74 10.76
N ASP A 163 -0.19 -11.80 11.55
CA ASP A 163 -0.72 -13.15 11.18
C ASP A 163 -2.14 -13.15 10.56
N ASN A 164 -2.72 -11.97 10.36
CA ASN A 164 -4.11 -11.72 10.03
C ASN A 164 -4.34 -11.30 8.56
N LEU A 165 -3.37 -11.52 7.65
CA LEU A 165 -3.57 -11.22 6.23
C LEU A 165 -4.75 -12.03 5.67
N SER A 166 -5.85 -11.34 5.43
CA SER A 166 -7.08 -11.99 5.00
C SER A 166 -7.03 -12.32 3.50
N PRO A 167 -7.43 -13.55 3.11
CA PRO A 167 -7.47 -13.96 1.71
C PRO A 167 -8.43 -13.10 0.88
N LEU A 168 -8.23 -13.10 -0.43
CA LEU A 168 -9.09 -12.37 -1.36
C LEU A 168 -10.48 -13.01 -1.35
N SER A 169 -11.53 -12.21 -1.17
CA SER A 169 -12.89 -12.74 -1.22
C SER A 169 -13.24 -13.17 -2.65
N ALA A 170 -13.94 -14.29 -2.78
CA ALA A 170 -14.43 -14.79 -4.08
C ALA A 170 -15.37 -13.79 -4.80
N HIS A 171 -15.89 -12.80 -4.08
CA HIS A 171 -16.83 -11.80 -4.57
C HIS A 171 -16.08 -10.51 -4.90
N THR A 172 -15.12 -10.61 -5.81
CA THR A 172 -14.48 -9.42 -6.36
C THR A 172 -15.47 -8.74 -7.31
N PRO A 173 -15.79 -7.45 -7.17
CA PRO A 173 -16.67 -6.75 -8.08
C PRO A 173 -16.15 -6.90 -9.51
N GLY A 174 -16.97 -7.37 -10.45
CA GLY A 174 -16.54 -7.70 -11.82
C GLY A 174 -16.10 -6.51 -12.70
N ARG A 175 -15.82 -5.32 -12.13
CA ARG A 175 -15.49 -4.09 -12.88
C ARG A 175 -14.39 -3.25 -12.24
N TRP A 176 -13.42 -3.85 -11.56
CA TRP A 176 -12.20 -3.10 -11.23
C TRP A 176 -11.35 -2.89 -12.48
N ARG A 177 -10.76 -1.70 -12.57
CA ARG A 177 -9.76 -1.34 -13.57
C ARG A 177 -8.46 -1.09 -12.83
N PHE A 178 -7.37 -1.56 -13.42
CA PHE A 178 -6.04 -1.41 -12.85
C PHE A 178 -5.15 -0.71 -13.87
N PRO A 179 -4.17 0.11 -13.42
CA PRO A 179 -3.08 0.55 -14.28
C PRO A 179 -2.28 -0.66 -14.78
N SER A 180 -1.57 -0.50 -15.89
CA SER A 180 -0.51 -1.44 -16.25
C SER A 180 0.60 -1.36 -15.21
N ILE A 181 1.05 -2.48 -14.66
CA ILE A 181 2.10 -2.50 -13.63
C ILE A 181 3.32 -3.18 -14.21
N ASP A 182 4.48 -2.50 -14.26
CA ASP A 182 5.71 -3.14 -14.73
C ASP A 182 6.24 -4.14 -13.68
N ARG A 183 6.48 -3.71 -12.44
CA ARG A 183 6.98 -4.59 -11.37
C ARG A 183 6.04 -4.64 -10.18
N PHE A 184 5.72 -5.84 -9.70
CA PHE A 184 4.90 -6.03 -8.50
C PHE A 184 5.67 -6.86 -7.47
N PHE A 185 5.99 -6.23 -6.34
CA PHE A 185 6.70 -6.83 -5.22
C PHE A 185 5.72 -7.13 -4.09
N LEU A 186 5.62 -8.40 -3.73
CA LEU A 186 4.81 -8.88 -2.61
C LEU A 186 5.72 -9.45 -1.53
N PHE A 187 5.74 -8.80 -0.37
CA PHE A 187 6.42 -9.25 0.85
C PHE A 187 7.93 -9.40 0.65
N ILE A 188 8.48 -8.45 -0.09
CA ILE A 188 9.92 -8.33 -0.31
C ILE A 188 10.32 -6.97 0.24
N ASP A 189 11.05 -7.02 1.33
CA ASP A 189 11.78 -5.86 1.81
C ASP A 189 13.00 -5.66 0.89
N GLU A 190 13.22 -4.41 0.52
CA GLU A 190 14.48 -4.02 -0.11
C GLU A 190 15.53 -4.20 0.98
N GLU A 191 16.36 -5.23 0.81
CA GLU A 191 17.42 -5.64 1.72
C GLU A 191 18.14 -4.43 2.33
N ASP A 192 18.23 -4.38 3.66
CA ASP A 192 19.51 -4.01 4.24
C ASP A 192 20.45 -5.17 3.88
N GLU A 193 21.26 -5.00 2.82
CA GLU A 193 22.28 -5.98 2.38
C GLU A 193 23.30 -6.34 3.50
N ASP A 194 23.25 -5.64 4.64
CA ASP A 194 24.22 -5.71 5.73
C ASP A 194 23.65 -6.15 7.10
N THR A 195 22.36 -6.50 7.21
CA THR A 195 21.82 -6.99 8.48
C THR A 195 21.59 -8.50 8.42
N ASP A 196 22.49 -9.25 9.06
CA ASP A 196 22.30 -10.63 9.56
C ASP A 196 21.14 -10.72 10.59
N LEU A 197 20.23 -9.73 10.64
CA LEU A 197 19.18 -9.61 11.62
C LEU A 197 17.94 -10.37 11.13
N ASP A 198 17.70 -11.47 11.82
CA ASP A 198 16.39 -12.05 12.15
C ASP A 198 15.42 -12.11 10.98
N TYR A 199 15.55 -13.20 10.24
CA TYR A 199 14.66 -13.68 9.18
C TYR A 199 13.26 -14.05 9.71
N ASP A 200 12.61 -13.14 10.43
CA ASP A 200 11.20 -13.25 10.81
C ASP A 200 10.34 -12.86 9.61
N GLY A 201 10.43 -13.69 8.58
CA GLY A 201 9.61 -13.55 7.39
C GLY A 201 8.14 -13.71 7.73
N ILE A 202 7.26 -13.02 6.99
CA ILE A 202 5.83 -13.11 7.26
C ILE A 202 5.33 -14.53 7.06
N HIS A 203 4.73 -15.06 8.12
CA HIS A 203 3.99 -16.31 8.12
C HIS A 203 2.59 -16.08 7.53
N VAL A 204 2.28 -16.76 6.43
CA VAL A 204 0.99 -16.70 5.77
C VAL A 204 0.42 -18.10 5.57
N SER A 205 -0.89 -18.23 5.68
CA SER A 205 -1.59 -19.49 5.41
C SER A 205 -1.51 -19.90 3.94
N ILE A 206 -1.72 -21.18 3.64
CA ILE A 206 -1.78 -21.69 2.26
C ILE A 206 -2.90 -20.97 1.47
N ALA A 207 -4.02 -20.67 2.12
CA ALA A 207 -5.13 -19.93 1.53
C ALA A 207 -4.72 -18.50 1.13
N CYS A 208 -3.86 -17.85 1.92
CA CYS A 208 -3.32 -16.54 1.60
C CYS A 208 -2.36 -16.60 0.41
N VAL A 209 -1.47 -17.59 0.34
CA VAL A 209 -0.59 -17.79 -0.83
C VAL A 209 -1.42 -17.92 -2.11
N ARG A 210 -2.46 -18.77 -2.10
CA ARG A 210 -3.39 -18.92 -3.23
C ARG A 210 -4.07 -17.60 -3.61
N SER A 211 -4.49 -16.82 -2.62
CA SER A 211 -5.11 -15.52 -2.82
C SER A 211 -4.15 -14.48 -3.39
N CYS A 212 -2.86 -14.51 -3.02
CA CYS A 212 -1.84 -13.65 -3.62
C CYS A 212 -1.67 -13.97 -5.11
N ILE A 213 -1.69 -15.26 -5.46
CA ILE A 213 -1.68 -15.71 -6.85
C ILE A 213 -2.93 -15.22 -7.59
N ASP A 214 -4.12 -15.31 -6.99
CA ASP A 214 -5.35 -14.75 -7.57
C ASP A 214 -5.27 -13.24 -7.77
N LEU A 215 -4.72 -12.51 -6.80
CA LEU A 215 -4.48 -11.08 -6.91
C LEU A 215 -3.55 -10.76 -8.08
N ILE A 216 -2.45 -11.50 -8.25
CA ILE A 216 -1.54 -11.34 -9.38
C ILE A 216 -2.28 -11.50 -10.72
N PHE A 217 -3.21 -12.44 -10.86
CA PHE A 217 -4.01 -12.58 -12.08
C PHE A 217 -5.08 -11.52 -12.26
N LEU A 218 -5.58 -10.99 -11.14
CA LEU A 218 -6.53 -9.90 -11.13
C LEU A 218 -5.88 -8.60 -11.65
N VAL A 219 -4.67 -8.28 -11.17
CA VAL A 219 -3.96 -7.03 -11.50
C VAL A 219 -3.06 -7.13 -12.74
N ARG A 220 -2.59 -8.33 -13.09
CA ARG A 220 -1.79 -8.64 -14.30
C ARG A 220 -0.53 -7.79 -14.50
N PRO A 221 0.41 -7.78 -13.54
CA PRO A 221 1.70 -7.10 -13.70
C PRO A 221 2.58 -7.79 -14.75
N GLN A 222 3.56 -7.06 -15.30
CA GLN A 222 4.55 -7.61 -16.24
C GLN A 222 5.59 -8.49 -15.53
N HIS A 223 6.02 -8.07 -14.34
CA HIS A 223 6.98 -8.78 -13.51
C HIS A 223 6.43 -8.92 -12.10
N VAL A 224 6.61 -10.11 -11.51
CA VAL A 224 6.26 -10.36 -10.11
C VAL A 224 7.45 -10.92 -9.38
N GLU A 225 7.69 -10.39 -8.19
CA GLU A 225 8.54 -11.01 -7.19
C GLU A 225 7.69 -11.14 -5.92
N MET A 226 7.55 -12.36 -5.40
CA MET A 226 6.78 -12.65 -4.20
C MET A 226 7.59 -13.57 -3.29
N ARG A 227 7.67 -13.23 -2.00
CA ARG A 227 8.33 -14.05 -0.98
C ARG A 227 7.38 -14.31 0.18
N VAL A 228 7.08 -15.56 0.49
CA VAL A 228 6.15 -15.90 1.58
C VAL A 228 6.75 -17.02 2.43
N PHE A 229 6.45 -17.01 3.73
CA PHE A 229 6.75 -18.11 4.61
C PHE A 229 5.44 -18.76 5.02
N VAL A 230 5.37 -20.09 4.93
CA VAL A 230 4.18 -20.85 5.31
C VAL A 230 4.53 -21.66 6.55
N PRO A 231 3.83 -21.44 7.68
CA PRO A 231 3.98 -22.25 8.88
C PRO A 231 3.89 -23.76 8.60
N PHE A 232 4.68 -24.56 9.31
CA PHE A 232 4.70 -26.01 9.12
C PHE A 232 3.39 -26.72 9.51
N ASP A 233 2.60 -26.14 10.40
CA ASP A 233 1.31 -26.66 10.87
C ASP A 233 0.16 -26.48 9.85
N GLU A 234 0.38 -25.68 8.80
CA GLU A 234 -0.51 -25.62 7.63
C GLU A 234 -0.39 -26.86 6.73
N PHE A 235 0.62 -27.71 6.94
CA PHE A 235 0.85 -28.94 6.17
C PHE A 235 0.58 -30.19 7.00
N ASP A 236 0.04 -31.22 6.37
CA ASP A 236 -0.18 -32.53 7.01
C ASP A 236 1.12 -33.09 7.62
N ASP A 237 1.03 -33.63 8.84
CA ASP A 237 2.17 -34.06 9.69
C ASP A 237 3.11 -35.09 9.05
N THR A 238 2.63 -35.84 8.05
CA THR A 238 3.35 -36.99 7.50
C THR A 238 4.40 -36.62 6.45
N ASP A 239 4.30 -35.46 5.78
CA ASP A 239 5.28 -35.02 4.78
C ASP A 239 5.15 -33.52 4.41
N LYS A 240 5.66 -32.65 5.30
CA LYS A 240 5.63 -31.18 5.12
C LYS A 240 6.35 -30.73 3.84
N GLN A 241 7.45 -31.40 3.47
CA GLN A 241 8.19 -31.10 2.24
C GLN A 241 7.34 -31.40 1.00
N ARG A 242 6.59 -32.49 0.99
CA ARG A 242 5.65 -32.79 -0.08
C ARG A 242 4.53 -31.76 -0.15
N GLY A 243 4.00 -31.32 0.99
CA GLY A 243 3.00 -30.24 1.05
C GLY A 243 3.48 -28.96 0.35
N LEU A 244 4.69 -28.49 0.70
CA LEU A 244 5.30 -27.31 0.07
C LEU A 244 5.55 -27.52 -1.43
N ARG A 245 6.03 -28.70 -1.83
CA ARG A 245 6.23 -29.04 -3.26
C ARG A 245 4.92 -29.02 -4.03
N LEU A 246 3.84 -29.54 -3.46
CA LEU A 246 2.52 -29.53 -4.08
C LEU A 246 1.99 -28.10 -4.24
N LEU A 247 2.15 -27.26 -3.21
CA LEU A 247 1.81 -25.84 -3.29
C LEU A 247 2.62 -25.12 -4.37
N ALA A 248 3.93 -25.34 -4.42
CA ALA A 248 4.79 -24.79 -5.47
C ALA A 248 4.35 -25.23 -6.88
N VAL A 249 4.02 -26.51 -7.07
CA VAL A 249 3.50 -27.04 -8.34
C VAL A 249 2.16 -26.40 -8.70
N GLU A 250 1.25 -26.23 -7.75
CA GLU A 250 -0.03 -25.55 -7.95
C GLU A 250 0.19 -24.10 -8.42
N CYS A 251 1.07 -23.35 -7.74
CA CYS A 251 1.44 -21.99 -8.14
C CYS A 251 2.02 -21.96 -9.56
N ILE A 252 2.91 -22.90 -9.91
CA ILE A 252 3.50 -23.00 -11.24
C ILE A 252 2.44 -23.27 -12.30
N GLN A 253 1.58 -24.26 -12.08
CA GLN A 253 0.54 -24.64 -13.02
C GLN A 253 -0.39 -23.46 -13.30
N LYS A 254 -0.83 -22.76 -12.25
CA LYS A 254 -1.67 -21.58 -12.40
C LYS A 254 -0.94 -20.44 -13.12
N ALA A 255 0.30 -20.12 -12.73
CA ALA A 255 1.13 -19.07 -13.34
C ALA A 255 1.43 -19.33 -14.82
N SER A 256 1.74 -20.57 -15.19
CA SER A 256 2.11 -20.96 -16.56
C SER A 256 0.99 -20.72 -17.60
N GLN A 257 -0.26 -20.57 -17.15
CA GLN A 257 -1.38 -20.23 -18.03
C GLN A 257 -1.25 -18.81 -18.62
N HIS A 258 -0.59 -17.89 -17.91
CA HIS A 258 -0.52 -16.46 -18.28
C HIS A 258 0.91 -15.91 -18.42
N TYR A 259 1.91 -16.55 -17.82
CA TYR A 259 3.30 -16.09 -17.79
C TYR A 259 4.21 -17.06 -18.56
N TYR A 260 5.23 -16.56 -19.27
CA TYR A 260 6.16 -17.45 -20.02
C TYR A 260 7.34 -17.91 -19.17
N THR A 261 7.74 -17.11 -18.18
CA THR A 261 8.77 -17.51 -17.20
C THR A 261 8.13 -17.58 -15.84
N VAL A 262 8.21 -18.77 -15.24
CA VAL A 262 7.81 -19.04 -13.87
C VAL A 262 9.00 -19.68 -13.18
N ARG A 263 9.60 -18.98 -12.22
CA ARG A 263 10.66 -19.52 -11.37
C ARG A 263 10.14 -19.59 -9.96
N VAL A 264 10.12 -20.80 -9.41
CA VAL A 264 9.80 -21.04 -8.00
C VAL A 264 11.02 -21.64 -7.34
N THR A 265 11.46 -21.00 -6.27
CA THR A 265 12.41 -21.59 -5.33
C THR A 265 11.69 -21.75 -4.01
N TYR A 266 11.97 -22.84 -3.32
CA TYR A 266 11.40 -23.09 -2.00
C TYR A 266 12.50 -23.67 -1.12
N ASP A 267 12.50 -23.25 0.13
CA ASP A 267 13.48 -23.64 1.12
C ASP A 267 12.74 -24.10 2.37
N VAL A 268 13.26 -25.16 2.98
CA VAL A 268 12.72 -25.70 4.23
C VAL A 268 13.69 -25.29 5.31
N PHE A 269 13.22 -24.56 6.32
CA PHE A 269 14.02 -24.13 7.46
C PHE A 269 13.72 -25.07 8.63
N PRO A 270 14.55 -26.11 8.87
CA PRO A 270 14.23 -27.18 9.81
C PRO A 270 14.36 -26.78 11.29
N GLU A 271 15.07 -25.68 11.59
CA GLU A 271 15.27 -25.15 12.94
C GLU A 271 15.24 -23.62 12.91
N PRO A 272 14.85 -22.95 14.01
CA PRO A 272 15.02 -21.51 14.14
C PRO A 272 16.49 -21.18 13.89
N THR A 273 16.77 -20.45 12.82
CA THR A 273 18.12 -19.95 12.53
C THR A 273 18.54 -19.00 13.64
N ASN A 274 19.85 -18.85 13.89
CA ASN A 274 20.38 -17.87 14.85
C ASN A 274 19.74 -16.50 14.58
N GLY A 275 18.76 -16.13 15.41
CA GLY A 275 17.96 -14.93 15.21
C GLY A 275 16.46 -15.08 15.47
N MET A 276 15.89 -16.26 15.20
CA MET A 276 14.50 -16.55 15.58
C MET A 276 14.39 -16.72 17.11
N ALA A 277 13.34 -16.17 17.71
CA ALA A 277 13.11 -16.30 19.13
C ALA A 277 12.94 -17.78 19.49
N ALA A 278 13.44 -18.19 20.65
CA ALA A 278 13.24 -19.54 21.16
C ALA A 278 11.72 -19.79 21.38
N GLY A 279 11.05 -20.34 20.36
CA GLY A 279 9.61 -20.51 20.36
C GLY A 279 8.94 -20.40 18.98
N ASP A 280 9.62 -19.85 17.97
CA ASP A 280 9.01 -19.68 16.65
C ASP A 280 8.80 -21.04 15.95
N PRO A 281 7.61 -21.28 15.39
CA PRO A 281 7.32 -22.53 14.72
C PRO A 281 8.16 -22.64 13.44
N PRO A 282 8.67 -23.83 13.12
CA PRO A 282 9.41 -24.03 11.87
C PRO A 282 8.52 -23.66 10.67
N ALA A 283 9.12 -23.05 9.65
CA ALA A 283 8.41 -22.53 8.49
C ALA A 283 9.10 -22.88 7.16
N CYS A 284 8.28 -22.95 6.11
CA CYS A 284 8.70 -23.20 4.75
C CYS A 284 8.73 -21.88 3.98
N GLY A 285 9.87 -21.51 3.41
CA GLY A 285 9.95 -20.37 2.50
C GLY A 285 9.52 -20.76 1.09
N LEU A 286 8.68 -19.94 0.47
CA LEU A 286 8.34 -20.01 -0.95
C LEU A 286 8.67 -18.67 -1.60
N PHE A 287 9.50 -18.71 -2.63
CA PHE A 287 9.88 -17.55 -3.43
C PHE A 287 9.47 -17.75 -4.88
N LEU A 288 8.73 -16.78 -5.40
CA LEU A 288 8.12 -16.82 -6.72
C LEU A 288 8.58 -15.61 -7.54
N LYS A 289 9.14 -15.90 -8.72
CA LYS A 289 9.47 -14.90 -9.75
C LYS A 289 8.70 -15.20 -11.02
N LEU A 290 7.89 -14.25 -11.48
CA LEU A 290 7.08 -14.36 -12.71
C LEU A 290 7.46 -13.28 -13.72
N LYS A 291 7.38 -13.62 -15.02
CA LYS A 291 7.53 -12.67 -16.13
C LYS A 291 6.48 -12.93 -17.22
N ALA A 292 5.65 -11.92 -17.50
CA ALA A 292 4.48 -11.98 -18.38
C ALA A 292 4.88 -12.04 -19.85
N LYS A 293 4.07 -12.71 -20.69
CA LYS A 293 4.28 -12.90 -22.14
C LYS A 293 4.46 -11.61 -22.92
#